data_AF-A0A953WVX3-F1
#
_entry.id   AF-A0A953WVX3-F1
#
_cell.length_a   1.000
_cell.length_b   1.000
_cell.length_c   1.000
_cell.angle_alpha   90.00
_cell.angle_beta   90.00
_cell.angle_gamma   90.00
#
_symmetry.space_group_name_H-M   'P 1'
#
loop_
_entity.id
_entity.type
_entity.pdbx_description
1 polymer ?
#
loop_
_entity_poly.entity_id
_entity_poly.type
_entity_poly.pdbx_seq_one_letter_code
_entity_poly.pdbx_strand_id
1 'polypeptide(L)'
;MALDTVSGTGMAGILARQKAAHIRDGIPSAAKRIDWLDKSIDLLITYGDEMNEAMCHDFGHRSKDQSAFTDIASSIAALKFAKKHLAKWMRPEKRKVEFPLGLLGSKAKLQFQPKGVIGVISPWNFPVNLTFTPL
;
A
#
# COMPACT_ATOMS: atom_id res chain seq x y z
N MET A 1 23.02 17.58 -11.56
CA MET A 1 22.83 18.97 -11.14
C MET A 1 21.34 19.27 -11.33
N ALA A 2 20.41 18.94 -10.43
CA ALA A 2 20.29 19.39 -9.05
C ALA A 2 19.53 18.37 -8.18
N LEU A 3 20.26 17.60 -7.36
CA LEU A 3 19.68 16.81 -6.26
C LEU A 3 20.29 17.17 -4.90
N ASP A 4 21.14 18.20 -4.85
CA ASP A 4 22.05 18.43 -3.72
C ASP A 4 21.49 19.33 -2.59
N THR A 5 20.17 19.56 -2.51
CA THR A 5 19.62 20.45 -1.45
C THR A 5 18.43 19.91 -0.69
N VAL A 6 18.21 18.59 -0.65
CA VAL A 6 17.19 18.02 0.24
C VAL A 6 17.79 17.22 1.39
N SER A 7 18.74 17.86 2.08
CA SER A 7 19.31 17.44 3.37
C SER A 7 18.45 17.87 4.57
N GLY A 8 17.14 18.08 4.36
CA GLY A 8 16.19 18.44 5.41
C GLY A 8 15.46 17.22 6.01
N THR A 9 15.20 17.25 7.32
CA THR A 9 14.38 16.26 8.04
C THR A 9 12.88 16.40 7.75
N GLY A 10 12.45 17.44 7.02
CA GLY A 10 11.06 17.70 6.66
C GLY A 10 10.49 16.81 5.55
N MET A 11 9.20 17.00 5.26
CA MET A 11 8.42 16.20 4.29
C MET A 11 9.09 16.07 2.91
N ALA A 12 9.67 17.15 2.39
CA ALA A 12 10.37 17.13 1.11
C ALA A 12 11.58 16.17 1.11
N GLY A 13 12.33 16.12 2.22
CA GLY A 13 13.46 15.21 2.38
C GLY A 13 13.06 13.76 2.52
N ILE A 14 11.95 13.49 3.24
CA ILE A 14 11.38 12.14 3.30
C ILE A 14 10.97 11.67 1.89
N LEU A 15 10.25 12.51 1.15
CA LEU A 15 9.81 12.19 -0.21
C LEU A 15 10.99 11.96 -1.16
N ALA A 16 12.03 12.79 -1.08
CA ALA A 16 13.24 12.62 -1.88
C ALA A 16 13.92 11.26 -1.61
N ARG A 17 14.05 10.87 -0.34
CA ARG A 17 14.61 9.56 0.04
C ARG A 17 13.75 8.39 -0.45
N GLN A 18 12.43 8.48 -0.34
CA GLN A 18 11.52 7.45 -0.85
C GLN A 18 11.62 7.30 -2.37
N LYS A 19 11.69 8.41 -3.11
CA LYS A 19 11.86 8.39 -4.57
C LYS A 19 13.21 7.77 -4.97
N ALA A 20 14.28 8.16 -4.29
CA ALA A 20 15.61 7.60 -4.52
C ALA A 20 15.65 6.09 -4.24
N ALA A 21 15.03 5.63 -3.14
CA ALA A 21 14.92 4.22 -2.82
C ALA A 21 14.13 3.44 -3.89
N HIS A 22 13.00 3.98 -4.36
CA HIS A 22 12.20 3.33 -5.42
C HIS A 22 13.00 3.13 -6.71
N ILE A 23 13.77 4.14 -7.14
CA ILE A 23 14.60 4.05 -8.35
C ILE A 23 15.73 3.04 -8.15
N ARG A 24 16.39 3.06 -6.99
CA ARG A 24 17.51 2.17 -6.67
C ARG A 24 17.07 0.71 -6.57
N ASP A 25 15.97 0.44 -5.88
CA ASP A 25 15.53 -0.93 -5.55
C ASP A 25 14.63 -1.55 -6.64
N GLY A 26 14.07 -0.71 -7.52
CA GLY A 26 13.24 -1.13 -8.64
C GLY A 26 11.84 -1.62 -8.23
N ILE A 27 11.21 -2.40 -9.12
CA ILE A 27 9.84 -2.89 -8.92
C ILE A 27 9.84 -4.01 -7.87
N PRO A 28 9.13 -3.86 -6.73
CA PRO A 28 9.13 -4.88 -5.70
C PRO A 28 8.41 -6.14 -6.16
N SER A 29 9.03 -7.29 -5.86
CA SER A 29 8.48 -8.62 -6.13
C SER A 29 7.20 -8.87 -5.32
N ALA A 30 6.40 -9.86 -5.75
CA ALA A 30 5.21 -10.26 -5.01
C ALA A 30 5.56 -10.68 -3.57
N ALA A 31 6.65 -11.43 -3.37
CA ALA A 31 7.13 -11.83 -2.05
C ALA A 31 7.45 -10.62 -1.17
N LYS A 32 8.13 -9.60 -1.71
CA LYS A 32 8.47 -8.40 -0.94
C LYS A 32 7.25 -7.59 -0.55
N ARG A 33 6.26 -7.49 -1.44
CA ARG A 33 5.00 -6.81 -1.14
C ARG A 33 4.17 -7.59 -0.09
N ILE A 34 4.19 -8.92 -0.14
CA ILE A 34 3.55 -9.76 0.89
C ILE A 34 4.22 -9.57 2.26
N ASP A 35 5.55 -9.51 2.31
CA ASP A 35 6.30 -9.19 3.55
C ASP A 35 5.86 -7.84 4.16
N TRP A 36 5.63 -6.82 3.33
CA TRP A 36 5.11 -5.54 3.81
C TRP A 36 3.67 -5.62 4.30
N LEU A 37 2.79 -6.34 3.59
CA LEU A 37 1.41 -6.54 4.04
C LEU A 37 1.36 -7.30 5.37
N ASP A 38 2.24 -8.29 5.56
CA ASP A 38 2.34 -9.02 6.83
C ASP A 38 2.80 -8.13 7.97
N LYS A 39 3.84 -7.30 7.75
CA LYS A 39 4.28 -6.32 8.74
C LYS A 39 3.19 -5.32 9.12
N SER A 40 2.38 -4.87 8.16
CA SER A 40 1.24 -3.98 8.44
C SER A 40 0.15 -4.68 9.25
N ILE A 41 -0.15 -5.95 8.94
CA ILE A 41 -1.10 -6.77 9.71
C ILE A 41 -0.58 -6.97 11.14
N ASP A 42 0.69 -7.34 11.30
CA ASP A 42 1.31 -7.58 12.59
C ASP A 42 1.32 -6.31 13.45
N LEU A 43 1.59 -5.13 12.85
CA LEU A 43 1.51 -3.84 13.53
C LEU A 43 0.11 -3.58 14.08
N LEU A 44 -0.93 -3.80 13.26
CA LEU A 44 -2.33 -3.60 13.67
C LEU A 44 -2.79 -4.58 14.75
N ILE A 45 -2.30 -5.83 14.71
CA ILE A 45 -2.58 -6.83 15.75
C ILE A 45 -1.86 -6.45 17.05
N THR A 46 -0.59 -6.07 16.95
CA THR A 46 0.27 -5.82 18.12
C THR A 46 -0.17 -4.57 18.88
N TYR A 47 -0.55 -3.51 18.17
CA TYR A 47 -0.85 -2.20 18.76
C TYR A 47 -2.34 -1.82 18.66
N GLY A 48 -3.22 -2.79 18.41
CA GLY A 48 -4.64 -2.53 18.18
C GLY A 48 -5.33 -1.90 19.39
N ASP A 49 -4.98 -2.33 20.60
CA ASP A 49 -5.55 -1.82 21.84
C ASP A 49 -5.10 -0.38 22.12
N GLU A 50 -3.83 -0.08 21.91
CA GLU A 50 -3.27 1.27 22.05
C GLU A 50 -3.87 2.23 21.02
N MET A 51 -4.11 1.78 19.79
CA MET A 51 -4.81 2.58 18.78
C MET A 51 -6.27 2.84 19.18
N ASN A 52 -6.97 1.84 19.74
CA ASN A 52 -8.32 2.03 20.25
C ASN A 52 -8.37 3.02 21.42
N GLU A 53 -7.35 3.00 22.28
CA GLU A 53 -7.21 3.98 23.37
C GLU A 53 -6.99 5.39 22.86
N ALA A 54 -6.09 5.57 21.90
CA ALA A 54 -5.85 6.86 21.25
C ALA A 54 -7.14 7.39 20.60
N MET A 55 -7.85 6.56 19.83
CA MET A 55 -9.12 6.96 19.22
C MET A 55 -10.18 7.29 20.27
N CYS A 56 -10.31 6.51 21.34
CA CYS A 56 -11.26 6.84 22.41
C CYS A 56 -10.99 8.23 22.99
N HIS A 57 -9.71 8.56 23.21
CA HIS A 57 -9.28 9.87 23.70
C HIS A 57 -9.54 10.99 22.69
N ASP A 58 -9.18 10.79 21.41
CA ASP A 58 -9.38 11.78 20.34
C ASP A 58 -10.87 12.12 20.12
N PHE A 59 -11.76 11.13 20.29
CA PHE A 59 -13.20 11.28 20.14
C PHE A 59 -13.95 11.56 21.45
N GLY A 60 -13.23 11.67 22.56
CA GLY A 60 -13.77 11.88 23.91
C GLY A 60 -14.41 10.65 24.54
N HIS A 61 -15.19 9.85 23.79
CA HIS A 61 -15.92 8.69 24.34
C HIS A 61 -16.26 7.61 23.28
N ARG A 62 -15.50 7.50 22.18
CA ARG A 62 -15.82 6.49 21.16
C ARG A 62 -15.63 5.09 21.73
N SER A 63 -16.59 4.20 21.44
CA SER A 63 -16.51 2.80 21.88
C SER A 63 -15.25 2.13 21.35
N LYS A 64 -14.47 1.52 22.26
CA LYS A 64 -13.30 0.72 21.91
C LYS A 64 -13.70 -0.49 21.07
N ASP A 65 -14.81 -1.16 21.38
CA ASP A 65 -15.31 -2.29 20.60
C ASP A 65 -15.71 -1.89 19.18
N GLN A 66 -16.39 -0.74 19.05
CA GLN A 66 -16.72 -0.19 17.74
C GLN A 66 -15.44 0.08 16.94
N SER A 67 -14.46 0.75 17.54
CA SER A 67 -13.20 1.09 16.87
C SER A 67 -12.37 -0.16 16.53
N ALA A 68 -12.34 -1.16 17.42
CA ALA A 68 -11.69 -2.43 17.16
C ALA A 68 -12.27 -3.11 15.91
N PHE A 69 -13.60 -3.03 15.72
CA PHE A 69 -14.25 -3.59 14.54
C PHE A 69 -14.06 -2.71 13.28
N THR A 70 -14.36 -1.40 13.38
CA THR A 70 -14.43 -0.50 12.22
C THR A 70 -13.09 -0.01 11.75
N ASP A 71 -12.09 0.06 12.63
CA ASP A 71 -10.76 0.62 12.34
C ASP A 71 -9.68 -0.47 12.29
N ILE A 72 -9.63 -1.37 13.27
CA ILE A 72 -8.55 -2.37 13.34
C ILE A 72 -8.88 -3.61 12.50
N ALA A 73 -9.98 -4.30 12.81
CA ALA A 73 -10.34 -5.56 12.15
C ALA A 73 -10.62 -5.39 10.66
N SER A 74 -11.29 -4.30 10.27
CA SER A 74 -11.56 -3.95 8.88
C SER A 74 -10.28 -3.71 8.07
N SER A 75 -9.28 -3.03 8.65
CA SER A 75 -7.96 -2.80 8.04
C SER A 75 -7.23 -4.12 7.81
N ILE A 76 -7.19 -4.98 8.84
CA ILE A 76 -6.58 -6.31 8.75
C ILE A 76 -7.28 -7.14 7.67
N ALA A 77 -8.61 -7.06 7.57
CA ALA A 77 -9.38 -7.77 6.55
C ALA A 77 -9.01 -7.30 5.13
N ALA A 78 -8.88 -5.98 4.90
CA ALA A 78 -8.45 -5.43 3.63
C ALA A 78 -7.03 -5.88 3.25
N LEU A 79 -6.08 -5.81 4.18
CA LEU A 79 -4.69 -6.24 3.97
C LEU A 79 -4.59 -7.74 3.69
N LYS A 80 -5.34 -8.59 4.42
CA LYS A 80 -5.42 -10.04 4.16
C LYS A 80 -6.03 -10.33 2.79
N PHE A 81 -7.06 -9.59 2.40
CA PHE A 81 -7.66 -9.72 1.08
C PHE A 81 -6.65 -9.39 -0.02
N ALA A 82 -5.95 -8.25 0.11
CA ALA A 82 -4.90 -7.85 -0.81
C ALA A 82 -3.80 -8.91 -0.90
N LYS A 83 -3.26 -9.37 0.25
CA LYS A 83 -2.25 -10.42 0.32
C LYS A 83 -2.67 -11.69 -0.43
N LYS A 84 -3.91 -12.16 -0.23
CA LYS A 84 -4.45 -13.37 -0.87
C LYS A 84 -4.51 -13.26 -2.40
N HIS A 85 -4.70 -12.05 -2.94
CA HIS A 85 -4.96 -11.86 -4.37
C HIS A 85 -3.79 -11.22 -5.13
N LEU A 86 -2.80 -10.67 -4.42
CA LEU A 86 -1.72 -9.86 -4.99
C LEU A 86 -0.97 -10.53 -6.13
N ALA A 87 -0.56 -11.79 -5.97
CA ALA A 87 0.17 -12.52 -7.00
C ALA A 87 -0.63 -12.67 -8.30
N LYS A 88 -1.96 -12.82 -8.20
CA LYS A 88 -2.86 -12.86 -9.36
C LYS A 88 -2.96 -11.49 -10.01
N TRP A 89 -3.10 -10.42 -9.22
CA TRP A 89 -3.19 -9.04 -9.72
C TRP A 89 -1.93 -8.58 -10.44
N MET A 90 -0.75 -9.03 -10.01
CA MET A 90 0.53 -8.66 -10.64
C MET A 90 0.82 -9.42 -11.95
N ARG A 91 0.04 -10.45 -12.29
CA ARG A 91 0.34 -11.31 -13.44
C ARG A 91 0.08 -10.58 -14.76
N PRO A 92 1.02 -10.61 -15.73
CA PRO A 92 0.77 -10.07 -17.06
C PRO A 92 -0.42 -10.74 -17.75
N GLU A 93 -1.25 -9.94 -18.41
CA GLU A 93 -2.40 -10.44 -19.16
C GLU A 93 -2.04 -10.60 -20.63
N LYS A 94 -2.37 -11.76 -21.23
CA LYS A 94 -2.25 -11.93 -22.68
C LYS A 94 -3.30 -11.07 -23.38
N ARG A 95 -2.91 -10.38 -24.45
CA ARG A 95 -3.82 -9.61 -25.30
C ARG A 95 -3.85 -10.20 -26.70
N LYS A 96 -5.00 -10.06 -27.38
CA LYS A 96 -5.12 -10.44 -28.78
C LYS A 96 -4.21 -9.53 -29.61
N VAL A 97 -3.61 -10.10 -30.64
CA VAL A 97 -2.82 -9.37 -31.63
C VAL A 97 -3.70 -9.18 -32.86
N GLU A 98 -3.56 -8.05 -33.55
CA GLU A 98 -4.25 -7.80 -34.81
C GLU A 98 -3.89 -8.84 -35.88
N PHE A 99 -4.84 -9.12 -36.76
CA PHE A 99 -4.62 -10.00 -37.90
C PHE A 99 -3.81 -9.25 -38.98
N PRO A 100 -2.82 -9.89 -39.66
CA PRO A 100 -2.36 -11.28 -39.53
C PRO A 100 -1.17 -11.47 -38.58
N LEU A 101 -0.78 -10.46 -37.79
CA LEU A 101 0.45 -10.50 -36.96
C LEU A 101 0.49 -11.69 -35.98
N GLY A 102 -0.67 -12.12 -35.47
CA GLY A 102 -0.77 -13.32 -34.64
C GLY A 102 -0.36 -14.61 -35.36
N LEU A 103 -0.63 -14.73 -36.66
CA LEU A 103 -0.20 -15.87 -37.49
C LEU A 103 1.32 -15.87 -37.72
N LEU A 104 1.91 -14.67 -37.75
CA LEU A 104 3.36 -14.47 -37.89
C LEU A 104 4.11 -14.64 -36.55
N GLY A 105 3.46 -15.15 -35.51
CA GLY A 105 4.09 -15.47 -34.22
C GLY A 105 4.17 -14.31 -33.22
N SER A 106 3.59 -13.16 -33.52
CA SER A 106 3.57 -12.00 -32.60
C SER A 106 2.78 -12.30 -31.33
N LYS A 107 3.22 -11.76 -30.18
CA LYS A 107 2.56 -11.91 -28.88
C LYS A 107 2.38 -10.54 -28.22
N ALA A 108 1.17 -10.23 -27.76
CA ALA A 108 0.89 -9.03 -26.98
C ALA A 108 0.61 -9.38 -25.51
N LYS A 109 1.12 -8.55 -24.59
CA LYS A 109 0.87 -8.66 -23.16
C LYS A 109 0.66 -7.28 -22.54
N LEU A 110 -0.30 -7.17 -21.62
CA LEU A 110 -0.42 -6.05 -20.71
C LEU A 110 0.40 -6.34 -19.45
N GLN A 111 1.28 -5.42 -19.08
CA GLN A 111 2.07 -5.50 -17.85
C GLN A 111 1.66 -4.37 -16.90
N PHE A 112 1.34 -4.72 -15.66
CA PHE A 112 1.01 -3.75 -14.62
C PHE A 112 2.28 -3.28 -13.92
N GLN A 113 2.47 -1.96 -13.86
CA GLN A 113 3.67 -1.33 -13.30
C GLN A 113 3.28 -0.41 -12.14
N PRO A 114 4.06 -0.39 -11.04
CA PRO A 114 3.82 0.56 -9.96
C PRO A 114 4.04 1.99 -10.46
N LYS A 115 3.32 2.95 -9.88
CA LYS A 115 3.42 4.37 -10.23
C LYS A 115 4.60 5.09 -9.58
N GLY A 116 5.17 4.51 -8.52
CA GLY A 116 6.26 5.09 -7.74
C GLY A 116 5.85 5.38 -6.30
N VAL A 117 6.24 6.54 -5.78
CA VAL A 117 5.90 6.97 -4.41
C VAL A 117 4.53 7.63 -4.39
N ILE A 118 3.64 7.11 -3.54
CA ILE A 118 2.25 7.56 -3.39
C ILE A 118 2.08 8.24 -2.04
N GLY A 119 1.41 9.40 -2.03
CA GLY A 119 0.94 10.04 -0.80
C GLY A 119 -0.48 9.59 -0.47
N VAL A 120 -0.71 9.17 0.78
CA VAL A 120 -2.03 8.82 1.31
C VAL A 120 -2.42 9.90 2.32
N ILE A 121 -3.59 10.52 2.13
CA ILE A 121 -4.14 11.52 3.04
C ILE A 121 -5.45 10.96 3.57
N SER A 122 -5.51 10.74 4.88
CA SER A 122 -6.63 10.08 5.54
C SER A 122 -7.43 11.08 6.36
N PRO A 123 -8.77 11.07 6.29
CA PRO A 123 -9.61 11.93 7.11
C PRO A 123 -9.69 11.39 8.55
N TRP A 124 -10.23 12.21 9.44
CA TRP A 124 -10.22 11.95 10.88
C TRP A 124 -11.18 10.86 11.34
N ASN A 125 -12.27 10.56 10.61
CA ASN A 125 -13.42 9.83 11.15
C ASN A 125 -13.21 8.32 11.37
N PHE A 126 -12.37 7.66 10.56
CA PHE A 126 -11.91 6.27 10.73
C PHE A 126 -10.40 6.24 10.46
N PRO A 127 -9.60 6.81 11.39
CA PRO A 127 -8.24 7.24 11.09
C PRO A 127 -7.31 6.06 10.79
N VAL A 128 -7.55 4.88 11.35
CA VAL A 128 -6.74 3.70 11.06
C VAL A 128 -7.22 3.06 9.76
N ASN A 129 -8.52 2.82 9.61
CA ASN A 129 -9.05 2.18 8.41
C ASN A 129 -8.72 2.94 7.13
N LEU A 130 -8.90 4.26 7.14
CA LEU A 130 -8.69 5.09 5.97
C LEU A 130 -7.20 5.39 5.72
N THR A 131 -6.31 4.95 6.61
CA THR A 131 -4.86 4.96 6.39
C THR A 131 -4.36 3.63 5.83
N PHE A 132 -4.82 2.50 6.40
CA PHE A 132 -4.29 1.18 6.04
C PHE A 132 -5.01 0.52 4.87
N THR A 133 -6.28 0.84 4.60
CA THR A 133 -7.01 0.25 3.45
C THR A 133 -6.44 0.69 2.10
N PRO A 134 -5.98 1.94 1.91
CA PRO A 134 -5.31 2.36 0.68
C PRO A 134 -3.84 1.92 0.54
N LEU A 135 -3.23 1.36 1.59
CA LEU A 135 -1.82 0.99 1.67
C LEU A 135 -1.54 -0.38 1.03
#